data_AF-E6WDA9-F1
#
_entry.id   AF-E6WDA9-F1
#
_cell.length_a   1.000
_cell.length_b   1.000
_cell.length_c   1.000
_cell.angle_alpha   90.00
_cell.angle_beta   90.00
_cell.angle_gamma   90.00
#
_symmetry.space_group_name_H-M   'P 1'
#
loop_
_entity.id
_entity.type
_entity.pdbx_description
1 polymer ?
#
loop_
_entity_poly.entity_id
_entity_poly.type
_entity_poly.pdbx_seq_one_letter_code
_entity_poly.pdbx_strand_id
1 'polypeptide(L)'
;MNQLLVIDGVSVRQDKVGRYCLLVLESASKLLNFSSSSKLGAYQKIQQHYGIPNMMPVYAIDAPADAADGSSRASFSLTSSLKTHGIKLTASQAYKLLEKVGVVEQKVRVSRSAPSGVKNFWSLTAKGYMYGKNMSLQGSQNPSQFREDWDKATEDSQK
;
A
#
# COMPACT_ATOMS: atom_id res chain seq x y z
N MET A 1 -16.06 25.34 30.26
CA MET A 1 -15.28 26.59 30.09
C MET A 1 -13.85 26.30 30.53
N ASN A 2 -12.87 26.34 29.61
CA ASN A 2 -11.47 26.09 29.97
C ASN A 2 -10.96 27.23 30.85
N GLN A 3 -10.37 26.87 31.99
CA GLN A 3 -9.86 27.79 33.00
C GLN A 3 -8.67 28.57 32.43
N LEU A 4 -8.72 29.90 32.54
CA LEU A 4 -7.69 30.81 32.08
C LEU A 4 -6.70 31.00 33.24
N LEU A 5 -5.44 30.66 33.01
CA LEU A 5 -4.33 30.81 33.95
C LEU A 5 -3.44 31.93 33.43
N VAL A 6 -3.02 32.85 34.30
CA VAL A 6 -2.07 33.90 33.94
C VAL A 6 -0.70 33.51 34.49
N ILE A 7 0.28 33.35 33.60
CA ILE A 7 1.69 33.10 33.96
C ILE A 7 2.48 34.27 33.38
N ASP A 8 3.20 35.02 34.23
CA ASP A 8 4.03 36.17 33.83
C ASP A 8 3.31 37.20 32.93
N GLY A 9 2.04 37.49 33.24
CA GLY A 9 1.23 38.44 32.47
C GLY A 9 0.67 37.88 31.15
N VAL A 10 1.02 36.65 30.76
CA VAL A 10 0.47 35.97 29.59
C VAL A 10 -0.74 35.14 30.00
N SER A 11 -1.88 35.41 29.37
CA SER A 11 -3.11 34.63 29.54
C SER A 11 -3.01 33.29 28.81
N VAL A 12 -2.76 32.21 29.55
CA VAL A 12 -2.68 30.84 29.05
C VAL A 12 -3.98 30.10 29.33
N ARG A 13 -4.64 29.57 28.29
CA ARG A 13 -5.82 28.72 28.47
C ARG A 13 -5.37 27.28 28.71
N GLN A 14 -5.87 26.66 29.78
CA GLN A 14 -5.61 25.25 30.04
C GLN A 14 -6.43 24.40 29.07
N ASP A 15 -5.82 23.94 27.97
CA ASP A 15 -6.48 23.02 27.05
C ASP A 15 -6.39 21.58 27.58
N LYS A 16 -7.37 21.23 28.42
CA LYS A 16 -7.50 19.86 28.92
C LYS A 16 -7.90 18.91 27.79
N VAL A 17 -8.73 19.35 26.84
CA VAL A 17 -9.38 18.48 25.85
C VAL A 17 -8.41 18.07 24.74
N GLY A 18 -7.61 19.00 24.20
CA GLY A 18 -6.66 18.69 23.13
C GLY A 18 -5.58 17.69 23.53
N ARG A 19 -5.12 17.73 24.79
CA ARG A 19 -4.12 16.78 25.31
C ARG A 19 -4.65 15.35 25.36
N TYR A 20 -5.93 15.14 25.71
CA TYR A 20 -6.52 13.80 25.73
C TYR A 20 -6.65 13.22 24.32
N CYS A 21 -7.01 14.02 23.32
CA CYS A 21 -7.12 13.55 21.93
C CYS A 21 -5.80 13.00 21.40
N LEU A 22 -4.69 13.69 21.68
CA LEU A 22 -3.36 13.26 21.26
C LEU A 22 -2.90 11.98 21.99
N LEU A 23 -3.12 11.90 23.31
CA LEU A 23 -2.80 10.72 24.10
C LEU A 23 -3.60 9.48 23.67
N VAL A 24 -4.90 9.66 23.38
CA VAL A 24 -5.76 8.58 22.87
C VAL A 24 -5.29 8.16 21.48
N LEU A 25 -4.98 9.10 20.59
CA LEU A 25 -4.47 8.78 19.26
C LEU A 25 -3.14 8.02 19.34
N GLU A 26 -2.22 8.44 20.20
CA GLU A 26 -0.94 7.74 20.40
C GLU A 26 -1.14 6.33 20.95
N SER A 27 -2.00 6.18 21.96
CA SER A 27 -2.31 4.89 22.59
C SER A 27 -2.97 3.94 21.59
N ALA A 28 -3.99 4.40 20.86
CA ALA A 28 -4.68 3.62 19.83
C ALA A 28 -3.72 3.27 18.68
N SER A 29 -2.84 4.19 18.29
CA SER A 29 -1.85 3.96 17.23
C SER A 29 -0.89 2.83 17.57
N LYS A 30 -0.46 2.73 18.84
CA LYS A 30 0.41 1.64 19.32
C LYS A 30 -0.37 0.34 19.51
N LEU A 31 -1.57 0.40 20.10
CA LEU A 31 -2.39 -0.76 20.41
C LEU A 31 -2.95 -1.46 19.16
N LEU A 32 -3.31 -0.67 18.14
CA LEU A 32 -3.93 -1.16 16.91
C LEU A 32 -2.98 -1.14 15.70
N ASN A 33 -1.70 -0.77 15.92
CA ASN A 33 -0.67 -0.67 14.89
C ASN A 33 -1.14 0.13 13.65
N PHE A 34 -1.59 1.37 13.86
CA PHE A 34 -2.07 2.22 12.78
C PHE A 34 -1.01 2.45 11.69
N SER A 35 -1.45 2.49 10.43
CA SER A 35 -0.61 2.93 9.31
C SER A 35 -0.21 4.40 9.45
N SER A 36 0.86 4.80 8.78
CA SER A 36 1.33 6.20 8.78
C SER A 36 0.27 7.15 8.20
N SER A 37 -0.44 6.71 7.16
CA SER A 37 -1.60 7.44 6.59
C SER A 37 -2.76 7.62 7.58
N SER A 38 -3.06 6.61 8.40
CA SER A 38 -4.12 6.68 9.40
C SER A 38 -3.76 7.66 10.52
N LYS A 39 -2.51 7.64 10.98
CA LYS A 39 -2.00 8.60 11.98
C LYS A 39 -2.05 10.03 11.43
N LEU A 40 -1.56 10.23 10.21
CA LEU A 40 -1.54 11.53 9.55
C LEU A 40 -2.95 12.13 9.43
N GLY A 41 -3.92 11.34 8.93
CA GLY A 41 -5.31 11.79 8.80
C GLY A 41 -5.95 12.12 10.15
N ALA A 42 -5.62 11.37 11.21
CA ALA A 42 -6.09 11.68 12.55
C ALA A 42 -5.50 12.99 13.10
N TYR A 43 -4.20 13.24 12.91
CA TYR A 43 -3.57 14.50 13.32
C TYR A 43 -4.17 15.71 12.58
N GLN A 44 -4.38 15.61 11.27
CA GLN A 44 -5.00 16.68 10.48
C GLN A 44 -6.42 17.00 10.96
N LYS A 45 -7.22 15.98 11.31
CA LYS A 45 -8.56 16.19 11.88
C LYS A 45 -8.53 16.85 13.26
N ILE A 46 -7.57 16.48 14.11
CA ILE A 46 -7.35 17.15 15.40
C ILE A 46 -7.00 18.63 15.16
N GLN A 47 -6.06 18.92 14.24
CA GLN A 47 -5.70 20.30 13.90
C GLN A 47 -6.91 21.12 13.43
N GLN A 48 -7.71 20.57 12.53
CA GLN A 48 -8.96 21.20 12.06
C GLN A 48 -9.94 21.46 13.21
N HIS A 49 -10.12 20.51 14.12
CA HIS A 49 -11.05 20.64 15.25
C HIS A 49 -10.64 21.77 16.21
N TYR A 50 -9.34 21.95 16.45
CA TYR A 50 -8.81 22.99 17.33
C TYR A 50 -8.45 24.29 16.60
N GLY A 51 -8.75 24.41 15.30
CA GLY A 51 -8.44 25.61 14.51
C GLY A 51 -6.94 25.86 14.31
N ILE A 52 -6.12 24.81 14.46
CA ILE A 52 -4.68 24.87 14.25
C ILE A 52 -4.43 24.75 12.74
N PRO A 53 -3.60 25.62 12.13
CA PRO A 53 -3.22 25.47 10.73
C PRO A 53 -2.63 24.08 10.47
N ASN A 54 -2.93 23.50 9.31
CA ASN A 54 -2.40 22.19 8.95
C ASN A 54 -0.88 22.28 8.73
N MET A 55 -0.13 21.83 9.73
CA MET A 55 1.34 21.74 9.69
C MET A 55 1.84 20.36 9.22
N MET A 56 0.92 19.44 8.92
CA MET A 56 1.25 18.07 8.54
C MET A 56 1.34 17.95 7.01
N PRO A 57 2.17 17.03 6.48
CA PRO A 57 2.26 16.80 5.04
C PRO A 57 0.92 16.37 4.45
N VAL A 58 0.73 16.59 3.14
CA VAL A 58 -0.55 16.31 2.45
C VAL A 58 -0.84 14.81 2.37
N TYR A 59 0.18 13.97 2.31
CA TYR A 59 0.05 12.52 2.28
C TYR A 59 1.18 11.85 3.06
N ALA A 60 0.92 10.65 3.58
CA ALA A 60 1.94 9.81 4.20
C ALA A 60 2.45 8.80 3.18
N ILE A 61 3.74 8.51 3.23
CA ILE A 61 4.33 7.39 2.52
C ILE A 61 4.22 6.18 3.47
N ASP A 62 3.32 5.25 3.17
CA ASP A 62 3.21 3.97 3.89
C ASP A 62 4.30 3.00 3.40
N ALA A 63 5.57 3.37 3.58
CA ALA A 63 6.72 2.51 3.31
C ALA A 63 7.28 1.98 4.65
N PRO A 64 7.73 0.71 4.69
CA PRO A 64 8.39 0.16 5.88
C PRO A 64 9.70 0.91 6.17
N ALA A 65 10.12 0.96 7.44
CA ALA A 65 11.24 1.78 7.90
C ALA A 65 12.61 1.39 7.30
N ASP A 66 12.70 0.22 6.67
CA ASP A 66 13.85 -0.30 5.94
C ASP A 66 13.87 0.11 4.45
N ALA A 67 12.84 0.81 3.96
CA ALA A 67 12.79 1.34 2.60
C ALA A 67 13.56 2.66 2.51
N ALA A 68 14.83 2.59 2.12
CA ALA A 68 15.74 3.74 2.00
C ALA A 68 15.30 4.81 0.99
N ASP A 69 14.29 4.57 0.15
CA ASP A 69 13.94 5.45 -0.98
C ASP A 69 12.48 5.92 -1.03
N GLY A 70 11.62 5.54 -0.08
CA GLY A 70 10.21 5.95 -0.08
C GLY A 70 9.43 5.61 -1.37
N SER A 71 9.92 4.68 -2.19
CA SER A 71 9.37 4.40 -3.51
C SER A 71 8.65 3.05 -3.54
N SER A 72 7.45 3.06 -4.13
CA SER A 72 6.90 1.85 -4.71
C SER A 72 7.84 1.40 -5.83
N ARG A 73 8.76 0.46 -5.54
CA ARG A 73 9.65 -0.17 -6.52
C ARG A 73 8.90 -0.33 -7.85
N ALA A 74 9.47 0.23 -8.92
CA ALA A 74 8.81 0.32 -10.22
C ALA A 74 8.24 -1.06 -10.59
N SER A 75 6.92 -1.14 -10.67
CA SER A 75 6.20 -2.39 -10.83
C SER A 75 5.85 -2.52 -12.31
N PHE A 76 6.47 -3.47 -12.99
CA PHE A 76 6.31 -3.66 -14.43
C PHE A 76 5.22 -4.67 -14.72
N SER A 77 4.55 -4.49 -15.86
CA SER A 77 3.72 -5.55 -16.41
C SER A 77 4.62 -6.70 -16.90
N LEU A 78 4.15 -7.95 -16.80
CA LEU A 78 4.90 -9.11 -17.28
C LEU A 78 5.34 -8.93 -18.75
N THR A 79 4.49 -8.34 -19.58
CA THR A 79 4.79 -8.03 -20.98
C THR A 79 5.94 -7.03 -21.12
N SER A 80 6.00 -6.01 -20.26
CA SER A 80 7.09 -5.04 -20.24
C SER A 80 8.39 -5.70 -19.81
N SER A 81 8.35 -6.55 -18.78
CA SER A 81 9.51 -7.30 -18.29
C SER A 81 10.10 -8.20 -19.38
N LEU A 82 9.25 -8.98 -20.06
CA LEU A 82 9.69 -9.88 -21.15
C LEU A 82 10.37 -9.10 -22.28
N LYS A 83 9.90 -7.89 -22.61
CA LYS A 83 10.52 -7.03 -23.63
C LYS A 83 11.86 -6.47 -23.17
N THR A 84 11.96 -5.98 -21.93
CA THR A 84 13.21 -5.44 -21.36
C THR A 84 14.32 -6.49 -21.33
N HIS A 85 13.97 -7.73 -20.97
CA HIS A 85 14.93 -8.85 -20.90
C HIS A 85 15.13 -9.58 -22.24
N GLY A 86 14.50 -9.12 -23.34
CA GLY A 86 14.67 -9.72 -24.67
C GLY A 86 14.08 -11.13 -24.80
N ILE A 87 13.19 -11.53 -23.90
CA ILE A 87 12.59 -12.87 -23.88
C ILE A 87 11.47 -12.92 -24.93
N LYS A 88 11.62 -13.79 -25.93
CA LYS A 88 10.65 -13.96 -27.05
C LYS A 88 9.36 -14.70 -26.66
N LEU A 89 9.00 -14.74 -25.38
CA LEU A 89 7.79 -15.39 -24.90
C LEU A 89 6.61 -14.42 -24.91
N THR A 90 5.42 -14.93 -25.24
CA THR A 90 4.19 -14.17 -25.04
C THR A 90 3.81 -14.15 -23.56
N ALA A 91 3.18 -13.06 -23.10
CA ALA A 91 2.76 -12.95 -21.70
C ALA A 91 1.87 -14.13 -21.26
N SER A 92 1.01 -14.65 -22.14
CA SER A 92 0.16 -15.81 -21.86
C SER A 92 0.95 -17.10 -21.65
N GLN A 93 2.05 -17.31 -22.38
CA GLN A 93 2.93 -18.46 -22.18
C GLN A 93 3.70 -18.32 -20.87
N ALA A 94 4.20 -17.11 -20.57
CA ALA A 94 4.89 -16.83 -19.32
C ALA A 94 3.98 -17.08 -18.11
N TYR A 95 2.73 -16.59 -18.10
CA TYR A 95 1.79 -16.87 -17.00
C TYR A 95 1.56 -18.37 -16.77
N LYS A 96 1.47 -19.18 -17.83
CA LYS A 96 1.34 -20.65 -17.70
C LYS A 96 2.59 -21.30 -17.10
N LEU A 97 3.78 -20.80 -17.41
CA LEU A 97 5.02 -21.28 -16.78
C LEU A 97 5.05 -20.88 -15.30
N LEU A 98 4.65 -19.66 -14.99
CA LEU A 98 4.59 -19.17 -13.61
C LEU A 98 3.54 -19.89 -12.77
N GLU A 99 2.46 -20.34 -13.38
CA GLU A 99 1.47 -21.21 -12.73
C GLU A 99 2.06 -22.58 -12.38
N LYS A 100 2.81 -23.20 -13.30
CA LYS A 100 3.50 -24.46 -13.03
C LYS A 100 4.53 -24.35 -11.90
N VAL A 101 5.18 -23.21 -11.76
CA VAL A 101 6.14 -22.93 -10.67
C VAL A 101 5.44 -22.48 -9.38
N GLY A 102 4.12 -22.29 -9.41
CA GLY A 102 3.29 -21.94 -8.27
C GLY A 102 3.36 -20.46 -7.85
N VAL A 103 3.82 -19.57 -8.72
CA VAL A 103 3.91 -18.13 -8.46
C VAL A 103 2.58 -17.42 -8.70
N VAL A 104 1.85 -17.84 -9.73
CA VAL A 104 0.52 -17.32 -10.07
C VAL A 104 -0.51 -18.44 -10.08
N GLU A 105 -1.77 -18.08 -9.87
CA GLU A 105 -2.92 -18.96 -9.94
C GLU A 105 -4.02 -18.30 -10.77
N GLN A 106 -4.80 -19.09 -11.49
CA GLN A 106 -5.96 -18.59 -12.22
C GLN A 106 -7.18 -18.55 -11.30
N LYS A 107 -7.68 -17.33 -11.03
CA LYS A 107 -8.88 -17.10 -10.22
C LYS A 107 -10.06 -16.69 -11.08
N VAL A 108 -11.24 -16.97 -10.57
CA VAL A 108 -12.51 -16.73 -11.25
C VAL A 108 -13.27 -15.67 -10.47
N ARG A 109 -13.81 -14.67 -11.19
CA ARG A 109 -14.77 -13.71 -10.61
C ARG A 109 -16.04 -13.64 -11.43
N VAL A 110 -17.14 -13.41 -10.73
CA VAL A 110 -18.41 -13.03 -11.37
C VAL A 110 -18.21 -11.66 -12.01
N SER A 111 -18.60 -11.54 -13.28
CA SER A 111 -18.41 -10.33 -14.07
C SER A 111 -19.72 -9.93 -14.72
N ARG A 112 -20.18 -8.72 -14.44
CA ARG A 112 -21.39 -8.14 -15.04
C ARG A 112 -21.25 -7.85 -16.54
N SER A 113 -20.02 -7.84 -17.06
CA SER A 113 -19.70 -7.52 -18.45
C SER A 113 -19.28 -8.72 -19.30
N ALA A 114 -19.18 -9.92 -18.72
CA ALA A 114 -18.81 -11.12 -19.47
C ALA A 114 -20.07 -11.81 -20.02
N PRO A 115 -20.08 -12.28 -21.28
CA PRO A 115 -21.23 -13.00 -21.86
C PRO A 115 -21.65 -14.24 -21.07
N SER A 116 -20.70 -14.89 -20.39
CA SER A 116 -20.91 -16.06 -19.53
C SER A 116 -21.17 -15.71 -18.06
N GLY A 117 -21.20 -14.41 -17.70
CA GLY A 117 -21.27 -13.95 -16.31
C GLY A 117 -20.00 -14.18 -15.49
N VAL A 118 -18.95 -14.78 -16.08
CA VAL A 118 -17.74 -15.22 -15.39
C VAL A 118 -16.49 -14.77 -16.15
N LYS A 119 -15.48 -14.23 -15.43
CA LYS A 119 -14.19 -13.84 -16.00
C LYS A 119 -13.04 -14.42 -15.20
N ASN A 120 -12.11 -15.07 -15.91
CA ASN A 120 -10.88 -15.58 -15.33
C ASN A 120 -9.80 -14.50 -15.32
N PHE A 121 -8.96 -14.49 -14.30
CA PHE A 121 -7.82 -13.58 -14.17
C PHE A 121 -6.66 -14.25 -13.44
N TRP A 122 -5.44 -13.83 -13.72
CA TRP A 122 -4.24 -14.30 -13.01
C TRP A 122 -4.09 -13.57 -11.68
N SER A 123 -3.73 -14.28 -10.61
CA SER A 123 -3.44 -13.71 -9.30
C SER A 123 -2.13 -14.28 -8.79
N LEU A 124 -1.31 -13.48 -8.11
CA LEU A 124 -0.15 -13.99 -7.38
C LEU A 124 -0.60 -14.86 -6.20
N THR A 125 0.12 -15.96 -5.98
CA THR A 125 0.02 -16.83 -4.81
C THR A 125 0.84 -16.26 -3.65
N ALA A 126 0.83 -16.92 -2.48
CA ALA A 126 1.71 -16.55 -1.36
C ALA A 126 3.19 -16.43 -1.75
N LYS A 127 3.68 -17.37 -2.58
CA LYS A 127 5.03 -17.32 -3.16
C LYS A 127 5.20 -16.13 -4.12
N GLY A 128 4.18 -15.86 -4.92
CA GLY A 128 4.16 -14.71 -5.84
C GLY A 128 4.15 -13.32 -5.17
N TYR A 129 3.78 -13.20 -3.90
CA TYR A 129 3.85 -11.90 -3.20
C TYR A 129 5.27 -11.49 -2.81
N MET A 130 6.24 -12.40 -2.82
CA MET A 130 7.67 -12.07 -2.62
C MET A 130 8.24 -11.20 -3.76
N TYR A 131 7.49 -11.15 -4.85
CA TYR A 131 7.97 -11.00 -6.20
C TYR A 131 7.22 -9.91 -6.96
N GLY A 132 6.02 -9.61 -6.48
CA GLY A 132 5.13 -8.65 -7.06
C GLY A 132 3.97 -8.35 -6.13
N LYS A 133 3.01 -7.59 -6.66
CA LYS A 133 1.75 -7.28 -5.99
C LYS A 133 0.59 -7.45 -6.95
N ASN A 134 -0.55 -7.88 -6.43
CA ASN A 134 -1.81 -7.89 -7.18
C ASN A 134 -2.45 -6.51 -7.07
N MET A 135 -2.46 -5.75 -8.18
CA MET A 135 -3.21 -4.50 -8.27
C MET A 135 -4.62 -4.76 -8.77
N SER A 136 -5.62 -4.40 -7.97
CA SER A 136 -7.01 -4.33 -8.41
C SER A 136 -7.22 -3.07 -9.25
N LEU A 137 -6.71 -3.03 -10.48
CA LEU A 137 -7.11 -1.99 -11.43
C LEU A 137 -8.52 -2.31 -11.93
N GLN A 138 -9.46 -1.38 -11.74
CA GLN A 138 -10.75 -1.42 -12.42
C GLN A 138 -10.50 -1.47 -13.93
N GLY A 139 -10.75 -2.64 -14.54
CA GLY A 139 -10.70 -2.83 -16.00
C GLY A 139 -9.50 -3.60 -16.56
N SER A 140 -8.39 -3.79 -15.83
CA SER A 140 -7.28 -4.60 -16.35
C SER A 140 -7.58 -6.10 -16.25
N GLN A 141 -7.29 -6.85 -17.31
CA GLN A 141 -7.44 -8.31 -17.36
C GLN A 141 -6.29 -9.05 -16.65
N ASN A 142 -5.20 -8.33 -16.34
CA ASN A 142 -3.98 -8.88 -15.73
C ASN A 142 -3.61 -8.02 -14.50
N PRO A 143 -4.02 -8.45 -13.29
CA PRO A 143 -3.85 -7.63 -12.09
C PRO A 143 -2.45 -7.75 -11.46
N SER A 144 -1.61 -8.71 -11.86
CA SER A 144 -0.29 -8.93 -11.25
C SER A 144 0.78 -8.04 -11.88
N GLN A 145 1.47 -7.25 -11.04
CA GLN A 145 2.69 -6.54 -11.41
C GLN A 145 3.89 -7.12 -10.68
N PHE A 146 5.01 -7.25 -11.39
CA PHE A 146 6.25 -7.83 -10.89
C PHE A 146 7.29 -6.73 -10.61
N ARG A 147 8.21 -6.98 -9.69
CA ARG A 147 9.35 -6.08 -9.40
C ARG A 147 10.45 -6.23 -10.47
N GLU A 148 11.28 -5.21 -10.66
CA GLU A 148 12.39 -5.22 -11.65
C GLU A 148 13.40 -6.37 -11.48
N ASP A 149 13.58 -6.86 -10.26
CA ASP A 149 14.57 -7.87 -9.89
C ASP A 149 14.02 -9.30 -9.92
N TRP A 150 12.82 -9.50 -10.45
CA TRP A 150 12.09 -10.73 -10.21
C TRP A 150 12.75 -12.00 -10.80
N ASP A 151 13.41 -11.85 -11.94
CA ASP A 151 14.05 -12.94 -12.65
C ASP A 151 15.23 -13.54 -11.85
N LYS A 152 15.95 -12.71 -11.07
CA LYS A 152 17.12 -13.15 -10.28
C LYS A 152 16.75 -14.12 -9.16
N ALA A 153 15.56 -13.98 -8.58
CA ALA A 153 15.13 -14.85 -7.49
C ALA A 153 14.67 -16.24 -7.97
N THR A 154 14.37 -16.39 -9.27
CA THR A 154 14.00 -17.69 -9.83
C THR A 154 15.20 -18.60 -10.10
N GLU A 155 16.40 -18.03 -10.26
CA GLU A 155 17.66 -18.76 -10.41
C GLU A 155 18.11 -19.41 -9.09
N ASP A 156 17.89 -18.74 -7.95
CA ASP A 156 18.28 -19.27 -6.63
C ASP A 156 17.44 -20.45 -6.16
N SER A 157 16.24 -20.65 -6.71
CA SER A 157 15.38 -21.81 -6.39
C SER A 157 15.66 -23.06 -7.26
N GLN A 158 16.64 -22.99 -8.17
CA GLN A 158 17.07 -24.11 -9.03
C GLN A 158 18.38 -24.77 -8.56
N LYS A 159 18.97 -24.32 -7.44
CA LYS A 159 20.04 -25.01 -6.72
C LYS A 159 19.48 -25.83 -5.55
#